data_AF-A0A1Y3SMU1-F1
#
_entry.id   AF-A0A1Y3SMU1-F1
#
_cell.length_a   1.000
_cell.length_b   1.000
_cell.length_c   1.000
_cell.angle_alpha   90.00
_cell.angle_beta   90.00
_cell.angle_gamma   90.00
#
_symmetry.space_group_name_H-M   'P 1'
#
loop_
_entity.id
_entity.type
_entity.pdbx_description
1 polymer ?
#
loop_
_entity_poly.entity_id
_entity_poly.type
_entity_poly.pdbx_seq_one_letter_code
_entity_poly.pdbx_strand_id
1 'polypeptide(L)'
;MKKLTVYMEIAGAAHDEQGNPQPAVIRMTIGDPDGDEITGDEYQAFLERITAEDVLEAACLTDIYPVSACRIIMPQEYQEKYGDEG
;
A
#
# COMPACT_ATOMS: atom_id res chain seq x y z
N MET A 1 13.79 14.06 -7.84
CA MET A 1 14.20 12.92 -6.97
C MET A 1 13.58 11.67 -7.56
N LYS A 2 14.03 10.44 -7.30
CA LYS A 2 13.19 9.28 -7.68
C LYS A 2 11.94 9.23 -6.78
N LYS A 3 10.91 8.52 -7.21
CA LYS A 3 9.73 8.21 -6.40
C LYS A 3 9.61 6.73 -6.14
N LEU A 4 8.94 6.42 -5.03
CA LEU A 4 8.61 5.07 -4.62
C LEU A 4 7.14 5.00 -4.28
N THR A 5 6.43 4.05 -4.88
CA THR A 5 5.04 3.76 -4.52
C THR A 5 4.94 2.48 -3.66
N VAL A 6 4.45 2.62 -2.43
CA VAL A 6 4.13 1.51 -1.53
C VAL A 6 2.62 1.27 -1.55
N TYR A 7 2.23 0.00 -1.68
CA TYR A 7 0.84 -0.44 -1.64
C TYR A 7 0.62 -1.25 -0.36
N MET A 8 -0.38 -0.88 0.44
CA MET A 8 -0.75 -1.59 1.65
C MET A 8 -2.24 -1.92 1.66
N GLU A 9 -2.55 -3.21 1.68
CA GLU A 9 -3.89 -3.73 1.87
C GLU A 9 -4.25 -3.69 3.36
N ILE A 10 -5.44 -3.20 3.68
CA ILE A 10 -6.00 -3.17 5.03
C ILE A 10 -7.32 -3.94 5.02
N ALA A 11 -7.36 -5.05 5.74
CA ALA A 11 -8.55 -5.89 5.85
C ALA A 11 -9.69 -5.15 6.57
N GLY A 12 -10.89 -5.18 6.00
CA GLY A 12 -12.10 -4.57 6.58
C GLY A 12 -12.12 -3.04 6.57
N ALA A 13 -11.25 -2.39 5.80
CA ALA A 13 -11.21 -0.94 5.65
C ALA A 13 -12.28 -0.36 4.71
N ALA A 14 -12.95 -1.21 3.92
CA ALA A 14 -14.08 -0.85 3.08
C ALA A 14 -15.30 -1.73 3.40
N HIS A 15 -16.44 -1.42 2.79
CA HIS A 15 -17.63 -2.26 2.82
C HIS A 15 -18.18 -2.40 1.40
N ASP A 16 -18.74 -3.57 1.07
CA ASP A 16 -19.48 -3.77 -0.18
C ASP A 16 -20.90 -3.16 -0.12
N GLU A 17 -21.66 -3.28 -1.20
CA GLU A 17 -23.04 -2.76 -1.29
C GLU A 17 -24.01 -3.37 -0.27
N GLN A 18 -23.67 -4.53 0.29
CA GLN A 18 -24.44 -5.24 1.31
C GLN A 18 -23.96 -4.92 2.73
N GLY A 19 -22.91 -4.11 2.87
CA GLY A 19 -22.31 -3.74 4.14
C GLY A 19 -21.36 -4.79 4.71
N ASN A 20 -20.90 -5.78 3.93
CA ASN A 20 -19.89 -6.71 4.40
C ASN A 20 -18.50 -6.06 4.34
N PRO A 21 -17.64 -6.28 5.35
CA PRO A 21 -16.29 -5.71 5.36
C PRO A 21 -15.46 -6.28 4.19
N GLN A 22 -14.80 -5.38 3.48
CA GLN A 22 -13.91 -5.66 2.36
C GLN A 22 -12.54 -5.03 2.62
N PRO A 23 -11.45 -5.60 2.06
CA PRO A 23 -10.15 -4.96 2.10
C PRO A 23 -10.17 -3.66 1.27
N ALA A 24 -9.38 -2.68 1.69
CA ALA A 24 -9.07 -1.49 0.90
C ALA A 24 -7.54 -1.35 0.78
N VAL A 25 -7.08 -0.64 -0.24
CA VAL A 25 -5.65 -0.40 -0.43
C VAL A 25 -5.32 1.07 -0.26
N ILE A 26 -4.24 1.32 0.48
CA ILE A 26 -3.56 2.61 0.52
C ILE A 26 -2.41 2.56 -0.47
N ARG A 27 -2.35 3.58 -1.33
CA ARG A 27 -1.21 3.86 -2.20
C ARG A 27 -0.49 5.09 -1.65
N MET A 28 0.74 4.90 -1.20
CA MET A 28 1.58 5.97 -0.68
C MET A 28 2.80 6.18 -1.58
N THR A 29 2.98 7.42 -2.03
CA THR A 29 4.14 7.81 -2.84
C THR A 29 5.13 8.60 -1.99
N ILE A 30 6.38 8.15 -1.94
CA ILE A 30 7.49 8.81 -1.25
C ILE A 30 8.44 9.39 -2.30
N GLY A 31 8.86 10.64 -2.11
CA GLY A 31 9.78 11.33 -3.01
C GLY A 31 9.06 12.34 -3.91
N ASP A 32 9.63 12.56 -5.09
CA ASP A 32 9.16 13.56 -6.05
C ASP A 32 8.07 12.96 -6.94
N PRO A 33 6.81 13.45 -6.90
CA PRO A 33 5.70 12.87 -7.67
C PRO A 33 5.97 12.78 -9.18
N ASP A 34 6.77 13.71 -9.71
CA ASP A 34 7.15 13.79 -11.12
C ASP A 34 8.48 13.06 -11.42
N GLY A 35 9.09 12.46 -10.41
CA GLY A 35 10.31 11.68 -10.49
C GLY A 35 10.13 10.30 -11.14
N ASP A 36 11.27 9.72 -11.54
CA ASP A 36 11.32 8.34 -12.03
C ASP A 36 10.96 7.34 -10.92
N GLU A 37 10.16 6.33 -11.26
CA GLU A 37 9.74 5.28 -10.31
C GLU A 37 10.91 4.33 -10.00
N ILE A 38 11.11 4.05 -8.71
CA ILE A 38 11.98 2.97 -8.25
C ILE A 38 11.33 1.62 -8.58
N THR A 39 12.07 0.75 -9.26
CA THR A 39 11.59 -0.55 -9.75
C THR A 39 12.64 -1.64 -9.57
N GLY A 40 12.27 -2.91 -9.77
CA GLY A 40 13.19 -4.06 -9.75
C GLY A 40 13.86 -4.26 -8.38
N ASP A 41 15.16 -4.58 -8.39
CA ASP A 41 15.92 -4.91 -7.17
C ASP A 41 15.96 -3.76 -6.15
N GLU A 42 15.99 -2.50 -6.63
CA GLU A 42 15.97 -1.32 -5.76
C GLU A 42 14.64 -1.20 -4.99
N TYR A 43 13.53 -1.56 -5.66
CA TYR A 43 12.21 -1.62 -5.03
C TYR A 43 12.13 -2.73 -3.99
N GLN A 44 12.61 -3.93 -4.35
CA GLN A 44 12.57 -5.08 -3.46
C GLN A 44 13.43 -4.87 -2.21
N ALA A 45 14.63 -4.33 -2.37
CA ALA A 45 15.52 -4.00 -1.25
C ALA A 45 14.91 -2.94 -0.32
N PHE A 46 14.06 -2.04 -0.84
CA PHE A 46 13.31 -1.11 -0.01
C PHE A 46 12.20 -1.82 0.78
N LEU A 47 11.39 -2.64 0.11
CA LEU A 47 10.29 -3.36 0.76
C LEU A 47 10.76 -4.28 1.90
N GLU A 48 11.95 -4.88 1.76
CA GLU A 48 12.56 -5.72 2.81
C GLU A 48 12.94 -4.94 4.08
N ARG A 49 12.99 -3.60 4.01
CA ARG A 49 13.41 -2.72 5.12
C ARG A 49 12.25 -2.00 5.80
N ILE A 50 11.03 -2.13 5.28
CA ILE A 50 9.85 -1.47 5.84
C ILE A 50 8.83 -2.50 6.32
N THR A 51 8.09 -2.12 7.35
CA THR A 51 7.01 -2.91 7.93
C THR A 51 5.66 -2.27 7.65
N ALA A 52 4.58 -3.05 7.83
CA ALA A 52 3.23 -2.48 7.75
C ALA A 52 2.98 -1.41 8.84
N GLU A 53 3.66 -1.52 9.99
CA GLU A 53 3.60 -0.52 11.06
C GLU A 53 4.21 0.82 10.62
N ASP A 54 5.38 0.80 9.98
CA ASP A 54 6.03 2.01 9.43
C ASP A 54 5.12 2.72 8.42
N VAL A 55 4.43 1.95 7.56
CA VAL A 55 3.52 2.48 6.55
C VAL A 55 2.26 3.07 7.19
N LEU A 56 1.70 2.41 8.21
CA LEU A 56 0.57 2.94 8.97
C LEU A 56 0.92 4.24 9.70
N GLU A 57 2.10 4.31 10.31
CA GLU A 57 2.60 5.51 10.97
C GLU A 57 2.77 6.66 9.97
N ALA A 58 3.40 6.40 8.84
CA ALA A 58 3.57 7.40 7.77
C ALA A 58 2.22 7.89 7.20
N ALA A 59 1.20 7.04 7.17
CA ALA A 59 -0.16 7.39 6.74
C ALA A 59 -1.01 8.04 7.84
N CYS A 60 -0.51 8.16 9.08
CA CYS A 60 -1.26 8.60 10.26
C CYS A 60 -2.50 7.74 10.57
N LEU A 61 -2.41 6.42 10.40
CA LEU A 61 -3.53 5.48 10.55
C LEU A 61 -3.35 4.46 11.68
N THR A 62 -2.29 4.58 12.47
CA THR A 62 -1.93 3.63 13.53
C THR A 62 -3.02 3.46 14.59
N ASP A 63 -3.78 4.52 14.88
CA ASP A 63 -4.89 4.49 15.85
C ASP A 63 -6.23 4.02 15.25
N ILE A 64 -6.28 3.84 13.93
CA ILE A 64 -7.50 3.48 13.18
C ILE A 64 -7.50 2.00 12.84
N TYR A 65 -6.36 1.46 12.41
CA TYR A 65 -6.24 0.08 11.97
C TYR A 65 -5.14 -0.66 12.74
N PRO A 66 -5.41 -1.88 13.24
CA PRO A 66 -4.38 -2.69 13.86
C PRO A 66 -3.40 -3.18 12.79
N VAL A 67 -2.11 -3.20 13.11
CA VAL A 67 -1.04 -3.71 12.22
C VAL A 67 -1.35 -5.12 11.71
N SER A 68 -2.01 -5.97 12.52
CA SER A 68 -2.40 -7.33 12.14
C SER A 68 -3.44 -7.40 11.00
N ALA A 69 -4.13 -6.31 10.69
CA ALA A 69 -5.04 -6.20 9.56
C ALA A 69 -4.34 -5.69 8.29
N CYS A 70 -3.07 -5.33 8.37
CA CYS A 70 -2.33 -4.66 7.30
C CYS A 70 -1.29 -5.57 6.66
N ARG A 71 -1.16 -5.46 5.33
CA ARG A 71 -0.20 -6.22 4.55
C ARG A 71 0.33 -5.37 3.41
N ILE A 72 1.64 -5.18 3.35
CA ILE A 72 2.30 -4.59 2.18
C ILE A 72 2.16 -5.58 1.02
N ILE A 73 1.69 -5.11 -0.12
CA ILE A 73 1.49 -5.92 -1.33
C ILE A 73 2.38 -5.41 -2.48
N MET A 74 2.77 -6.32 -3.37
CA MET A 74 3.55 -5.96 -4.55
C MET A 74 2.70 -5.17 -5.55
N PRO A 75 3.30 -4.30 -6.39
CA PRO A 75 2.56 -3.58 -7.43
C PRO A 75 1.78 -4.51 -8.37
N GLN A 76 2.33 -5.69 -8.67
CA GLN A 76 1.64 -6.70 -9.49
C GLN A 76 0.37 -7.24 -8.81
N GLU A 77 0.45 -7.58 -7.52
CA GLU A 77 -0.72 -8.04 -6.75
C GLU A 77 -1.79 -6.94 -6.64
N TYR A 78 -1.36 -5.69 -6.49
CA TYR A 78 -2.28 -4.55 -6.54
C TYR A 78 -3.00 -4.47 -7.89
N GLN A 79 -2.27 -4.53 -9.00
CA GLN A 79 -2.85 -4.44 -10.34
C GLN A 79 -3.82 -5.60 -10.61
N GLU A 80 -3.50 -6.81 -10.19
CA GLU A 80 -4.34 -8.00 -10.39
C GLU A 80 -5.66 -7.95 -9.60
N LYS A 81 -5.66 -7.35 -8.40
CA LYS A 81 -6.82 -7.32 -7.50
C LYS A 81 -7.64 -6.04 -7.55
N TYR A 82 -6.97 -4.91 -7.73
CA TYR A 82 -7.52 -3.56 -7.57
C TYR A 82 -7.24 -2.65 -8.76
N GLY A 83 -6.42 -3.11 -9.72
CA GLY A 83 -6.26 -2.42 -10.98
C GLY A 83 -7.54 -2.56 -11.77
N ASP A 84 -8.40 -1.55 -11.72
CA ASP A 84 -9.39 -1.35 -12.77
C ASP A 84 -8.64 -1.36 -14.12
N GLU A 85 -9.09 -2.20 -15.06
CA GLU A 85 -8.83 -1.96 -16.47
C GLU A 85 -9.43 -0.59 -16.77
N GLY A 86 -8.59 0.44 -16.75
CA GLY A 86 -9.00 1.82 -17.03
C GLY A 86 -9.68 1.97 -18.39
#